data_AF-T1JBP6-F1
#
_entry.id   AF-T1JBP6-F1
#
_cell.length_a   1.000
_cell.length_b   1.000
_cell.length_c   1.000
_cell.angle_alpha   90.00
_cell.angle_beta   90.00
_cell.angle_gamma   90.00
#
_symmetry.space_group_name_H-M   'P 1'
#
loop_
_entity.id
_entity.type
_entity.pdbx_description
1 polymer ?
#
loop_
_entity_poly.entity_id
_entity_poly.type
_entity_poly.pdbx_seq_one_letter_code
_entity_poly.pdbx_strand_id
1 'polypeptide(L)'
;MTTAKMRAGWFDFIPCGILAPEGVHDVRCAGQVQIQHVIEVLDRAVCGLQLEFKTSIVNILLSFITATLIGSVTYFIKMSTSWLSNIIEINPVLNTALIFFITVVLLLIYTSSKCPKNLPPGPKGLPYFGYLPFLGSKPHITLIKLRKKYGDIFNGERVIVLSSFKLIKEALLKPVFDERPAPIRALATWAPEGGVFSGYGDSRIELRRFVLTTLRNYGVGKTSLEPQIQDEINCMIEEITKLDGKPTDFRNLLSMSVTNIIVSILYGKRMKYYAPDFEELINLSKTYLNSVGLDQWSDHLPQYFGSMLYEKLLEKIKNYDKSKVSNSSENFIDSWRAEAEKSKTNLAIYNEEKLAQVLCELFIAGSDTTSVTLEWALLYLVKHPEIQKKYKWKLMM
;
A
#
# COMPACT_ATOMS: atom_id res chain seq x y z
N MET A 1 -42.92 -3.33 -14.48
CA MET A 1 -43.73 -2.34 -13.75
C MET A 1 -44.31 -3.02 -12.51
N THR A 2 -44.21 -2.51 -11.27
CA THR A 2 -43.34 -1.45 -10.71
C THR A 2 -43.23 -1.64 -9.17
N THR A 3 -42.25 -0.99 -8.54
CA THR A 3 -42.04 -0.76 -7.07
C THR A 3 -43.29 -0.84 -6.17
N ALA A 4 -43.33 -1.54 -5.02
CA ALA A 4 -42.50 -1.44 -3.79
C ALA A 4 -42.87 -0.29 -2.81
N LYS A 5 -42.53 -0.46 -1.51
CA LYS A 5 -42.76 0.43 -0.31
C LYS A 5 -44.11 0.26 0.44
N MET A 6 -44.31 0.72 1.69
CA MET A 6 -43.46 0.86 2.92
C MET A 6 -44.29 1.47 4.09
N ARG A 7 -44.07 1.04 5.35
CA ARG A 7 -44.37 1.71 6.66
C ARG A 7 -45.76 2.38 6.93
N ALA A 8 -46.46 1.83 7.94
CA ALA A 8 -47.00 2.45 9.17
C ALA A 8 -47.48 3.93 9.22
N GLY A 9 -48.64 4.17 9.87
CA GLY A 9 -48.99 5.49 10.45
C GLY A 9 -50.41 5.70 11.06
N TRP A 10 -50.52 5.56 12.38
CA TRP A 10 -51.29 6.40 13.35
C TRP A 10 -52.78 6.81 13.18
N PHE A 11 -53.57 6.50 14.23
CA PHE A 11 -54.57 7.31 14.98
C PHE A 11 -55.95 7.73 14.37
N ASP A 12 -56.99 7.58 15.21
CA ASP A 12 -58.11 8.52 15.50
C ASP A 12 -59.28 8.80 14.52
N PHE A 13 -60.54 9.06 14.94
CA PHE A 13 -61.29 8.82 16.21
C PHE A 13 -62.84 9.09 16.03
N ILE A 14 -63.70 8.52 16.90
CA ILE A 14 -65.11 8.92 17.24
C ILE A 14 -66.27 8.82 16.15
N PRO A 15 -67.59 9.07 16.44
CA PRO A 15 -68.61 7.99 16.23
C PRO A 15 -69.98 8.43 15.62
N CYS A 16 -70.98 7.53 15.68
CA CYS A 16 -72.38 7.77 16.07
C CYS A 16 -73.02 6.42 16.49
N GLY A 17 -74.11 6.33 17.27
CA GLY A 17 -74.96 7.36 17.87
C GLY A 17 -76.46 7.12 17.58
N ILE A 18 -77.37 7.60 18.45
CA ILE A 18 -78.86 7.61 18.32
C ILE A 18 -79.50 6.19 18.27
N LEU A 19 -80.56 5.78 19.01
CA LEU A 19 -81.85 6.40 19.37
C LEU A 19 -82.44 5.87 20.71
N ALA A 20 -83.44 6.60 21.24
CA ALA A 20 -84.35 6.28 22.35
C ALA A 20 -85.82 6.41 21.83
N PRO A 21 -86.92 6.45 22.63
CA PRO A 21 -87.15 6.26 24.08
C PRO A 21 -88.13 5.04 24.33
N GLU A 22 -88.93 4.83 25.39
CA GLU A 22 -89.38 5.53 26.62
C GLU A 22 -89.32 4.55 27.85
N GLY A 23 -90.02 4.66 29.00
CA GLY A 23 -91.09 5.56 29.47
C GLY A 23 -91.69 5.17 30.85
N VAL A 24 -92.88 5.72 31.14
CA VAL A 24 -93.83 5.37 32.24
C VAL A 24 -93.41 5.60 33.71
N HIS A 25 -93.81 6.77 34.21
CA HIS A 25 -94.45 7.08 35.52
C HIS A 25 -93.89 6.66 36.91
N ASP A 26 -93.57 7.71 37.67
CA ASP A 26 -93.99 8.04 39.05
C ASP A 26 -93.43 7.37 40.33
N VAL A 27 -92.62 8.20 41.03
CA VAL A 27 -92.78 8.63 42.44
C VAL A 27 -92.79 7.56 43.54
N ARG A 28 -91.65 7.49 44.25
CA ARG A 28 -91.59 7.41 45.73
C ARG A 28 -90.32 8.03 46.33
N CYS A 29 -89.90 9.18 45.79
CA CYS A 29 -88.72 9.91 46.24
C CYS A 29 -88.92 10.56 47.63
N ALA A 30 -88.49 9.87 48.68
CA ALA A 30 -88.30 10.43 50.03
C ALA A 30 -87.21 9.72 50.85
N GLY A 31 -87.14 8.38 50.78
CA GLY A 31 -86.28 7.58 51.68
C GLY A 31 -84.82 7.34 51.23
N GLN A 32 -84.45 7.61 49.98
CA GLN A 32 -83.13 7.22 49.45
C GLN A 32 -82.01 8.25 49.66
N VAL A 33 -82.34 9.54 49.78
CA VAL A 33 -81.36 10.64 49.70
C VAL A 33 -80.33 10.60 50.85
N GLN A 34 -80.73 10.19 52.05
CA GLN A 34 -79.82 10.11 53.21
C GLN A 34 -78.85 8.91 53.17
N ILE A 35 -79.17 7.83 52.45
CA ILE A 35 -78.30 6.65 52.36
C ILE A 35 -77.19 6.88 51.32
N GLN A 36 -77.54 7.47 50.17
CA GLN A 36 -76.59 7.77 49.08
C GLN A 36 -75.38 8.58 49.59
N HIS A 37 -75.63 9.61 50.39
CA HIS A 37 -74.60 10.55 50.84
C HIS A 37 -73.64 9.94 51.89
N VAL A 38 -74.12 9.00 52.71
CA VAL A 38 -73.27 8.25 53.67
C VAL A 38 -72.33 7.30 52.92
N ILE A 39 -72.80 6.67 51.85
CA ILE A 39 -71.99 5.78 51.01
C ILE A 39 -70.88 6.57 50.30
N GLU A 40 -71.18 7.74 49.71
CA GLU A 40 -70.15 8.58 49.07
C GLU A 40 -69.04 9.04 50.02
N VAL A 41 -69.36 9.32 51.29
CA VAL A 41 -68.37 9.73 52.30
C VAL A 41 -67.50 8.54 52.71
N LEU A 42 -68.08 7.34 52.84
CA LEU A 42 -67.33 6.12 53.17
C LEU A 42 -66.39 5.69 52.03
N ASP A 43 -66.84 5.72 50.77
CA ASP A 43 -65.99 5.38 49.62
C ASP A 43 -64.78 6.32 49.50
N ARG A 44 -64.96 7.63 49.73
CA ARG A 44 -63.85 8.59 49.71
C ARG A 44 -62.86 8.34 50.86
N ALA A 45 -63.32 7.95 52.04
CA ALA A 45 -62.46 7.60 53.17
C ALA A 45 -61.66 6.30 52.92
N VAL A 46 -62.30 5.27 52.37
CA VAL A 46 -61.66 3.98 52.04
C VAL A 46 -60.62 4.14 50.92
N CYS A 47 -60.92 4.95 49.89
CA CYS A 47 -60.01 5.17 48.77
C CYS A 47 -58.73 5.95 49.18
N GLY A 48 -58.84 6.92 50.10
CA GLY A 48 -57.68 7.63 50.64
C GLY A 48 -56.72 6.73 51.40
N LEU A 49 -57.24 5.93 52.34
CA LEU A 49 -56.44 5.03 53.18
C LEU A 49 -55.69 3.94 52.39
N GLN A 50 -56.20 3.53 51.22
CA GLN A 50 -55.51 2.56 50.36
C GLN A 50 -54.31 3.14 49.58
N LEU A 51 -54.21 4.46 49.38
CA LEU A 51 -53.09 5.04 48.64
C LEU A 51 -51.82 5.15 49.50
N GLU A 52 -51.93 5.68 50.73
CA GLU A 52 -50.78 5.96 51.59
C GLU A 52 -50.04 4.69 52.06
N PHE A 53 -50.79 3.63 52.35
CA PHE A 53 -50.19 2.34 52.75
C PHE A 53 -49.40 1.69 51.60
N LYS A 54 -49.85 1.89 50.35
CA LYS A 54 -49.30 1.24 49.16
C LYS A 54 -48.00 1.91 48.71
N THR A 55 -47.92 3.24 48.75
CA THR A 55 -46.69 3.98 48.46
C THR A 55 -45.61 3.72 49.52
N SER A 56 -45.98 3.66 50.81
CA SER A 56 -45.03 3.40 51.90
C SER A 56 -44.35 2.02 51.76
N ILE A 57 -45.12 0.95 51.55
CA ILE A 57 -44.57 -0.40 51.36
C ILE A 57 -43.71 -0.52 50.09
N VAL A 58 -44.14 0.10 48.97
CA VAL A 58 -43.35 0.11 47.73
C VAL A 58 -42.02 0.86 47.91
N ASN A 59 -42.01 1.99 48.62
CA ASN A 59 -40.78 2.74 48.91
C ASN A 59 -39.82 1.98 49.82
N ILE A 60 -40.33 1.24 50.82
CA ILE A 60 -39.51 0.37 51.68
C ILE A 60 -38.92 -0.79 50.87
N LEU A 61 -39.71 -1.43 49.99
CA LEU A 61 -39.18 -2.48 49.11
C LEU A 61 -38.14 -1.93 48.11
N LEU A 62 -38.35 -0.73 47.56
CA LEU A 62 -37.35 -0.06 46.72
C LEU A 62 -36.07 0.25 47.51
N SER A 63 -36.15 0.67 48.77
CA SER A 63 -34.97 0.97 49.58
C SER A 63 -34.17 -0.30 49.92
N PHE A 64 -34.84 -1.42 50.20
CA PHE A 64 -34.17 -2.71 50.38
C PHE A 64 -33.53 -3.25 49.08
N ILE A 65 -34.24 -3.18 47.95
CA ILE A 65 -33.73 -3.63 46.64
C ILE A 65 -32.55 -2.75 46.20
N THR A 66 -32.62 -1.43 46.36
CA THR A 66 -31.49 -0.53 46.06
C THR A 66 -30.34 -0.71 47.04
N ALA A 67 -30.56 -0.90 48.34
CA ALA A 67 -29.50 -1.18 49.30
C ALA A 67 -28.76 -2.50 49.00
N THR A 68 -29.47 -3.55 48.58
CA THR A 68 -28.85 -4.84 48.21
C THR A 68 -28.15 -4.81 46.85
N LEU A 69 -28.67 -4.06 45.87
CA LEU A 69 -27.96 -3.79 44.61
C LEU A 69 -26.71 -2.93 44.84
N ILE A 70 -26.80 -1.85 45.62
CA ILE A 70 -25.65 -1.01 45.98
C ILE A 70 -24.63 -1.80 46.79
N GLY A 71 -25.07 -2.65 47.73
CA GLY A 71 -24.19 -3.54 48.50
C GLY A 71 -23.45 -4.56 47.63
N SER A 72 -24.13 -5.22 46.69
CA SER A 72 -23.51 -6.18 45.77
C SER A 72 -22.61 -5.51 44.72
N VAL A 73 -22.99 -4.34 44.18
CA VAL A 73 -22.14 -3.54 43.28
C VAL A 73 -20.91 -2.99 44.01
N THR A 74 -21.05 -2.45 45.22
CA THR A 74 -19.89 -1.96 46.01
C THR A 74 -19.00 -3.11 46.50
N TYR A 75 -19.54 -4.30 46.74
CA TYR A 75 -18.75 -5.51 46.96
C TYR A 75 -17.97 -5.90 45.71
N PHE A 76 -18.61 -5.93 44.53
CA PHE A 76 -17.92 -6.20 43.26
C PHE A 76 -16.84 -5.17 42.92
N ILE A 77 -17.08 -3.89 43.23
CA ILE A 77 -16.08 -2.81 43.08
C ILE A 77 -14.93 -2.99 44.08
N LYS A 78 -15.20 -3.26 45.37
CA LYS A 78 -14.13 -3.54 46.34
C LYS A 78 -13.33 -4.80 45.99
N MET A 79 -14.00 -5.84 45.50
CA MET A 79 -13.36 -7.07 45.09
C MET A 79 -12.49 -6.82 43.86
N SER A 80 -12.96 -6.08 42.84
CA SER A 80 -12.15 -5.75 41.68
C SER A 80 -10.99 -4.80 41.99
N THR A 81 -11.17 -3.78 42.84
CA THR A 81 -10.05 -2.91 43.25
C THR A 81 -9.03 -3.62 44.12
N SER A 82 -9.45 -4.54 45.00
CA SER A 82 -8.52 -5.39 45.78
C SER A 82 -7.81 -6.44 44.93
N TRP A 83 -8.46 -6.96 43.88
CA TRP A 83 -7.80 -7.86 42.93
C TRP A 83 -6.77 -7.10 42.07
N LEU A 84 -7.12 -5.89 41.65
CA LEU A 84 -6.22 -4.98 40.92
C LEU A 84 -5.04 -4.52 41.79
N SER A 85 -5.23 -4.18 43.07
CA SER A 85 -4.12 -3.80 43.96
C SER A 85 -3.13 -4.95 44.13
N ASN A 86 -3.63 -6.17 44.37
CA ASN A 86 -2.78 -7.35 44.53
C ASN A 86 -2.01 -7.68 43.24
N ILE A 87 -2.63 -7.49 42.06
CA ILE A 87 -1.93 -7.61 40.77
C ILE A 87 -0.85 -6.53 40.61
N ILE A 88 -1.13 -5.28 41.01
CA ILE A 88 -0.19 -4.16 40.94
C ILE A 88 1.06 -4.40 41.80
N GLU A 89 0.89 -4.95 43.01
CA GLU A 89 1.97 -5.22 43.96
C GLU A 89 2.91 -6.36 43.54
N ILE A 90 2.41 -7.39 42.83
CA ILE A 90 3.23 -8.57 42.46
C ILE A 90 4.48 -8.20 41.65
N ASN A 91 4.40 -7.20 40.76
CA ASN A 91 5.59 -6.58 40.16
C ASN A 91 5.29 -5.19 39.57
N PRO A 92 5.56 -4.07 40.27
CA PRO A 92 5.17 -2.74 39.81
C PRO A 92 5.89 -2.31 38.52
N VAL A 93 7.08 -2.84 38.23
CA VAL A 93 7.81 -2.58 36.97
C VAL A 93 7.12 -3.26 35.79
N LEU A 94 6.68 -4.51 35.95
CA LEU A 94 5.93 -5.23 34.92
C LEU A 94 4.58 -4.55 34.64
N ASN A 95 3.87 -4.12 35.68
CA ASN A 95 2.57 -3.48 35.55
C ASN A 95 2.64 -2.09 34.90
N THR A 96 3.65 -1.27 35.25
CA THR A 96 3.87 0.03 34.57
C THR A 96 4.29 -0.15 33.12
N ALA A 97 5.14 -1.14 32.80
CA ALA A 97 5.49 -1.48 31.42
C ALA A 97 4.27 -1.98 30.62
N LEU A 98 3.40 -2.80 31.21
CA LEU A 98 2.18 -3.31 30.58
C LEU A 98 1.17 -2.18 30.30
N ILE A 99 0.95 -1.28 31.27
CA ILE A 99 0.08 -0.11 31.10
C ILE A 99 0.63 0.81 30.00
N PHE A 100 1.93 1.10 30.01
CA PHE A 100 2.57 1.89 28.95
C PHE A 100 2.41 1.24 27.57
N PHE A 101 2.66 -0.06 27.45
CA PHE A 101 2.48 -0.81 26.19
C PHE A 101 1.03 -0.75 25.70
N ILE A 102 0.04 -0.97 26.58
CA ILE A 102 -1.39 -0.86 26.25
C ILE A 102 -1.74 0.57 25.81
N THR A 103 -1.25 1.61 26.50
CA THR A 103 -1.47 3.00 26.12
C THR A 103 -0.87 3.33 24.75
N VAL A 104 0.34 2.86 24.45
CA VAL A 104 0.98 3.01 23.13
C VAL A 104 0.19 2.27 22.05
N VAL A 105 -0.24 1.04 22.29
CA VAL A 105 -1.07 0.27 21.35
C VAL A 105 -2.42 0.96 21.08
N LEU A 106 -3.09 1.49 22.11
CA LEU A 106 -4.34 2.25 21.95
C LEU A 106 -4.12 3.57 21.19
N LEU A 107 -3.01 4.28 21.42
CA LEU A 107 -2.63 5.46 20.65
C LEU A 107 -2.35 5.13 19.18
N LEU A 108 -1.65 4.01 18.89
CA LEU A 108 -1.41 3.53 17.54
C LEU A 108 -2.71 3.12 16.82
N ILE A 109 -3.64 2.46 17.52
CA ILE A 109 -4.97 2.13 16.99
C ILE A 109 -5.77 3.42 16.72
N TYR A 110 -5.81 4.36 17.66
CA TYR A 110 -6.56 5.62 17.52
C TYR A 110 -6.03 6.50 16.38
N THR A 111 -4.71 6.61 16.25
CA THR A 111 -4.09 7.36 15.14
C THR A 111 -4.30 6.66 13.80
N SER A 112 -4.11 5.34 13.72
CA SER A 112 -4.36 4.56 12.49
C SER A 112 -5.85 4.56 12.08
N SER A 113 -6.77 4.74 13.04
CA SER A 113 -8.21 4.84 12.78
C SER A 113 -8.64 6.16 12.12
N LYS A 114 -7.76 7.17 12.02
CA LYS A 114 -8.05 8.45 11.34
C LYS A 114 -7.95 8.31 9.81
N CYS A 115 -8.71 7.38 9.24
CA CYS A 115 -8.77 7.17 7.80
C CYS A 115 -9.48 8.36 7.11
N PRO A 116 -8.89 8.97 6.07
CA PRO A 116 -9.54 10.02 5.30
C PRO A 116 -10.92 9.64 4.77
N LYS A 117 -11.88 10.58 4.84
CA LYS A 117 -13.21 10.39 4.27
C LYS A 117 -13.10 10.22 2.75
N ASN A 118 -13.97 9.38 2.18
CA ASN A 118 -14.10 9.10 0.74
C ASN A 118 -12.97 8.24 0.11
N LEU A 119 -12.17 7.50 0.91
CA LEU A 119 -11.26 6.50 0.35
C LEU A 119 -11.99 5.27 -0.22
N PRO A 120 -11.42 4.58 -1.24
CA PRO A 120 -11.97 3.33 -1.78
C PRO A 120 -12.09 2.23 -0.71
N PRO A 121 -12.98 1.23 -0.89
CA PRO A 121 -13.06 0.08 0.00
C PRO A 121 -11.76 -0.72 -0.02
N GLY A 122 -11.47 -1.46 1.05
CA GLY A 122 -10.24 -2.24 1.16
C GLY A 122 -10.23 -3.22 2.34
N PRO A 123 -9.19 -4.06 2.46
CA PRO A 123 -8.94 -4.79 3.69
C PRO A 123 -8.58 -3.82 4.83
N LYS A 124 -8.84 -4.25 6.06
CA LYS A 124 -8.23 -3.69 7.26
C LYS A 124 -6.98 -4.52 7.58
N GLY A 125 -5.86 -3.87 7.87
CA GLY A 125 -4.63 -4.50 8.32
C GLY A 125 -4.29 -4.12 9.76
N LEU A 126 -3.01 -3.96 10.04
CA LEU A 126 -2.51 -3.65 11.37
C LEU A 126 -2.22 -2.16 11.56
N PRO A 127 -2.40 -1.60 12.77
CA PRO A 127 -1.89 -0.27 13.10
C PRO A 127 -0.42 -0.15 12.73
N TYR A 128 -0.05 0.99 12.13
CA TYR A 128 1.31 1.33 11.68
C TYR A 128 1.99 0.40 10.63
N PHE A 129 1.54 -0.84 10.38
CA PHE A 129 2.05 -1.69 9.28
C PHE A 129 1.09 -1.79 8.07
N GLY A 130 -0.17 -1.40 8.25
CA GLY A 130 -1.21 -1.55 7.25
C GLY A 130 -1.43 -3.01 6.83
N TYR A 131 -1.74 -3.21 5.55
CA TYR A 131 -1.96 -4.56 4.99
C TYR A 131 -0.67 -5.27 4.52
N LEU A 132 0.50 -4.63 4.64
CA LEU A 132 1.79 -5.14 4.16
C LEU A 132 2.11 -6.56 4.68
N PRO A 133 1.90 -6.90 5.98
CA PRO A 133 2.14 -8.25 6.52
C PRO A 133 1.33 -9.37 5.85
N PHE A 134 0.20 -9.04 5.23
CA PHE A 134 -0.73 -10.00 4.64
C PHE A 134 -0.57 -10.17 3.12
N LEU A 135 0.33 -9.41 2.48
CA LEU A 135 0.61 -9.54 1.04
C LEU A 135 1.34 -10.86 0.70
N GLY A 136 2.22 -11.32 1.59
CA GLY A 136 3.02 -12.52 1.44
C GLY A 136 4.05 -12.44 0.30
N SER A 137 4.76 -13.55 0.05
CA SER A 137 5.89 -13.61 -0.90
C SER A 137 5.52 -13.43 -2.39
N LYS A 138 4.23 -13.30 -2.74
CA LYS A 138 3.78 -13.00 -4.11
C LYS A 138 2.68 -11.91 -4.09
N PRO A 139 3.04 -10.65 -3.76
CA PRO A 139 2.06 -9.57 -3.55
C PRO A 139 1.08 -9.39 -4.71
N HIS A 140 1.55 -9.47 -5.96
CA HIS A 140 0.70 -9.35 -7.15
C HIS A 140 -0.45 -10.38 -7.19
N ILE A 141 -0.23 -11.61 -6.71
CA ILE A 141 -1.30 -12.63 -6.62
C ILE A 141 -2.29 -12.26 -5.51
N THR A 142 -1.81 -11.75 -4.37
CA THR A 142 -2.66 -11.31 -3.27
C THR A 142 -3.49 -10.07 -3.66
N LEU A 143 -2.92 -9.12 -4.38
CA LEU A 143 -3.64 -7.97 -4.95
C LEU A 143 -4.73 -8.42 -5.95
N ILE A 144 -4.46 -9.43 -6.78
CA ILE A 144 -5.48 -10.05 -7.66
C ILE A 144 -6.60 -10.73 -6.85
N LYS A 145 -6.31 -11.36 -5.70
CA LYS A 145 -7.32 -11.89 -4.78
C LYS A 145 -8.16 -10.77 -4.15
N LEU A 146 -7.52 -9.68 -3.70
CA LEU A 146 -8.20 -8.51 -3.13
C LEU A 146 -9.11 -7.84 -4.16
N ARG A 147 -8.66 -7.68 -5.42
CA ARG A 147 -9.49 -7.18 -6.54
C ARG A 147 -10.83 -7.91 -6.64
N LYS A 148 -10.83 -9.24 -6.54
CA LYS A 148 -12.06 -10.05 -6.60
C LYS A 148 -13.06 -9.77 -5.47
N LYS A 149 -12.62 -9.17 -4.36
CA LYS A 149 -13.44 -8.84 -3.18
C LYS A 149 -13.80 -7.36 -3.08
N TYR A 150 -12.91 -6.47 -3.52
CA TYR A 150 -13.04 -5.01 -3.33
C TYR A 150 -13.26 -4.22 -4.63
N GLY A 151 -13.12 -4.87 -5.80
CA GLY A 151 -13.32 -4.26 -7.11
C GLY A 151 -12.01 -3.78 -7.77
N ASP A 152 -12.17 -2.99 -8.83
CA ASP A 152 -11.06 -2.54 -9.70
C ASP A 152 -10.25 -1.36 -9.13
N ILE A 153 -10.76 -0.70 -8.09
CA ILE A 153 -10.07 0.30 -7.27
C ILE A 153 -10.27 -0.10 -5.81
N PHE A 154 -9.19 -0.33 -5.07
CA PHE A 154 -9.27 -0.60 -3.63
C PHE A 154 -8.13 0.06 -2.84
N ASN A 155 -8.39 0.35 -1.57
CA ASN A 155 -7.40 0.89 -0.66
C ASN A 155 -6.59 -0.24 -0.03
N GLY A 156 -5.30 -0.36 -0.37
CA GLY A 156 -4.31 -1.19 0.33
C GLY A 156 -3.82 -0.57 1.64
N GLU A 157 -4.70 0.14 2.34
CA GLU A 157 -4.52 0.89 3.60
C GLU A 157 -3.52 2.06 3.58
N ARG A 158 -2.40 1.95 2.86
CA ARG A 158 -1.44 3.03 2.56
C ARG A 158 -1.38 3.42 1.08
N VAL A 159 -1.86 2.57 0.17
CA VAL A 159 -1.73 2.74 -1.28
C VAL A 159 -3.05 2.46 -1.98
N ILE A 160 -3.43 3.28 -2.97
CA ILE A 160 -4.62 3.01 -3.79
C ILE A 160 -4.20 2.10 -4.95
N VAL A 161 -4.81 0.93 -5.03
CA VAL A 161 -4.48 -0.10 -6.03
C VAL A 161 -5.46 -0.05 -7.19
N LEU A 162 -4.94 0.29 -8.37
CA LEU A 162 -5.68 0.28 -9.64
C LEU A 162 -5.46 -1.07 -10.35
N SER A 163 -6.54 -1.79 -10.62
CA SER A 163 -6.48 -3.18 -11.12
C SER A 163 -7.09 -3.39 -12.51
N SER A 164 -7.44 -2.30 -13.21
CA SER A 164 -8.19 -2.34 -14.47
C SER A 164 -7.51 -1.48 -15.53
N PHE A 165 -7.37 -2.02 -16.76
CA PHE A 165 -6.69 -1.33 -17.86
C PHE A 165 -7.25 0.08 -18.12
N LYS A 166 -8.59 0.24 -18.13
CA LYS A 166 -9.24 1.55 -18.35
C LYS A 166 -8.81 2.56 -17.28
N LEU A 167 -8.83 2.15 -16.01
CA LEU A 167 -8.54 3.03 -14.87
C LEU A 167 -7.05 3.33 -14.74
N ILE A 168 -6.18 2.35 -14.99
CA ILE A 168 -4.73 2.55 -15.05
C ILE A 168 -4.38 3.54 -16.17
N LYS A 169 -4.96 3.37 -17.37
CA LYS A 169 -4.78 4.30 -18.49
C LYS A 169 -5.32 5.70 -18.16
N GLU A 170 -6.48 5.80 -17.53
CA GLU A 170 -7.08 7.09 -17.17
C GLU A 170 -6.28 7.83 -16.09
N ALA A 171 -5.70 7.11 -15.12
CA ALA A 171 -4.85 7.69 -14.08
C ALA A 171 -3.49 8.15 -14.66
N LEU A 172 -2.78 7.29 -15.37
CA LEU A 172 -1.44 7.59 -15.92
C LEU A 172 -1.43 8.68 -17.02
N LEU A 173 -2.60 9.16 -17.46
CA LEU A 173 -2.75 10.29 -18.38
C LEU A 173 -3.07 11.63 -17.67
N LYS A 174 -3.24 11.65 -16.34
CA LYS A 174 -3.54 12.87 -15.57
C LYS A 174 -2.29 13.35 -14.82
N PRO A 175 -1.89 14.63 -14.93
CA PRO A 175 -0.66 15.15 -14.29
C PRO A 175 -0.56 14.92 -12.77
N VAL A 176 -1.69 14.85 -12.06
CA VAL A 176 -1.77 14.54 -10.62
C VAL A 176 -1.19 13.17 -10.23
N PHE A 177 -0.93 12.27 -11.19
CA PHE A 177 -0.31 10.97 -10.99
C PHE A 177 1.11 10.86 -11.59
N ASP A 178 1.73 11.97 -12.04
CA ASP A 178 3.16 11.96 -12.43
C ASP A 178 4.10 12.08 -11.22
N GLU A 179 3.61 12.47 -10.03
CA GLU A 179 4.43 12.59 -8.83
C GLU A 179 5.08 11.26 -8.38
N ARG A 180 6.23 11.38 -7.72
CA ARG A 180 7.04 10.27 -7.21
C ARG A 180 7.29 10.49 -5.71
N PRO A 181 6.33 10.14 -4.82
CA PRO A 181 6.44 10.43 -3.39
C PRO A 181 7.70 9.79 -2.81
N ALA A 182 8.61 10.63 -2.34
CA ALA A 182 9.99 10.25 -2.08
C ALA A 182 10.16 9.11 -1.07
N PRO A 183 9.44 9.04 0.07
CA PRO A 183 9.57 7.93 1.01
C PRO A 183 9.23 6.57 0.40
N ILE A 184 8.07 6.46 -0.27
CA ILE A 184 7.60 5.22 -0.90
C ILE A 184 8.57 4.74 -1.99
N ARG A 185 9.19 5.69 -2.73
CA ARG A 185 10.13 5.36 -3.80
C ARG A 185 11.53 5.05 -3.27
N ALA A 186 12.04 5.78 -2.28
CA ALA A 186 13.32 5.48 -1.62
C ALA A 186 13.26 4.12 -0.91
N LEU A 187 12.12 3.78 -0.30
CA LEU A 187 11.81 2.45 0.21
C LEU A 187 11.84 1.39 -0.89
N ALA A 188 11.16 1.63 -2.01
CA ALA A 188 11.05 0.66 -3.09
C ALA A 188 12.38 0.42 -3.83
N THR A 189 13.18 1.46 -4.06
CA THR A 189 14.38 1.39 -4.91
C THR A 189 15.70 1.57 -4.19
N TRP A 190 15.74 1.87 -2.88
CA TRP A 190 16.94 2.17 -2.08
C TRP A 190 17.81 3.36 -2.54
N ALA A 191 17.56 3.89 -3.74
CA ALA A 191 18.32 4.97 -4.34
C ALA A 191 18.00 6.35 -3.71
N PRO A 192 19.04 7.14 -3.35
CA PRO A 192 18.90 8.47 -2.78
C PRO A 192 18.28 9.44 -3.80
N GLU A 193 17.75 10.56 -3.30
CA GLU A 193 16.88 11.45 -4.07
C GLU A 193 17.57 12.19 -5.23
N GLY A 194 16.78 12.51 -6.26
CA GLY A 194 17.20 13.41 -7.35
C GLY A 194 17.75 12.75 -8.62
N GLY A 195 17.96 11.42 -8.66
CA GLY A 195 18.23 10.67 -9.91
C GLY A 195 17.10 10.74 -10.95
N VAL A 196 17.28 10.12 -12.12
CA VAL A 196 16.30 10.10 -13.23
C VAL A 196 15.01 9.37 -12.85
N PHE A 197 15.12 8.26 -12.13
CA PHE A 197 13.98 7.58 -11.52
C PHE A 197 13.58 8.23 -10.20
N SER A 198 14.53 8.88 -9.54
CA SER A 198 14.50 9.18 -8.12
C SER A 198 14.03 10.60 -7.75
N GLY A 199 14.17 11.58 -8.65
CA GLY A 199 13.84 12.99 -8.39
C GLY A 199 12.36 13.35 -8.38
N TYR A 200 12.08 14.56 -7.93
CA TYR A 200 10.78 15.25 -7.92
C TYR A 200 10.95 16.70 -8.42
N GLY A 201 9.85 17.38 -8.71
CA GLY A 201 9.87 18.77 -9.21
C GLY A 201 10.61 18.96 -10.54
N ASP A 202 11.02 20.21 -10.82
CA ASP A 202 11.61 20.59 -12.11
C ASP A 202 12.96 19.93 -12.40
N SER A 203 13.77 19.65 -11.38
CA SER A 203 15.09 19.02 -11.55
C SER A 203 14.98 17.61 -12.14
N ARG A 204 13.95 16.84 -11.77
CA ARG A 204 13.60 15.57 -12.41
C ARG A 204 13.22 15.77 -13.88
N ILE A 205 12.45 16.82 -14.20
CA ILE A 205 11.98 17.09 -15.55
C ILE A 205 13.16 17.46 -16.45
N GLU A 206 14.06 18.33 -15.97
CA GLU A 206 15.29 18.73 -16.66
C GLU A 206 16.22 17.53 -16.87
N LEU A 207 16.57 16.80 -15.79
CA LEU A 207 17.43 15.62 -15.85
C LEU A 207 16.88 14.54 -16.80
N ARG A 208 15.56 14.30 -16.78
CA ARG A 208 14.89 13.38 -17.70
C ARG A 208 14.92 13.86 -19.15
N ARG A 209 14.79 15.18 -19.41
CA ARG A 209 14.94 15.75 -20.75
C ARG A 209 16.36 15.56 -21.28
N PHE A 210 17.38 15.85 -20.46
CA PHE A 210 18.78 15.60 -20.81
C PHE A 210 19.00 14.13 -21.16
N VAL A 211 18.73 13.21 -20.22
CA VAL A 211 18.98 11.76 -20.38
C VAL A 211 18.30 11.20 -21.63
N LEU A 212 17.02 11.51 -21.87
CA LEU A 212 16.31 11.01 -23.05
C LEU A 212 16.83 11.61 -24.36
N THR A 213 17.30 12.86 -24.35
CA THR A 213 17.90 13.50 -25.54
C THR A 213 19.25 12.87 -25.85
N THR A 214 20.11 12.71 -24.84
CA THR A 214 21.44 12.11 -24.96
C THR A 214 21.36 10.65 -25.43
N LEU A 215 20.49 9.82 -24.83
CA LEU A 215 20.26 8.44 -25.30
C LEU A 215 19.76 8.41 -26.76
N ARG A 216 18.86 9.33 -27.15
CA ARG A 216 18.38 9.43 -28.53
C ARG A 216 19.47 9.92 -29.50
N ASN A 217 20.46 10.68 -29.03
CA ASN A 217 21.63 11.05 -29.83
C ASN A 217 22.51 9.82 -30.07
N TYR A 218 22.80 9.01 -29.05
CA TYR A 218 23.41 7.67 -29.14
C TYR A 218 22.49 6.59 -29.70
N GLY A 219 21.59 6.96 -30.62
CA GLY A 219 20.82 6.03 -31.44
C GLY A 219 19.68 5.28 -30.76
N VAL A 220 19.40 5.45 -29.47
CA VAL A 220 18.27 4.75 -28.83
C VAL A 220 16.95 5.19 -29.48
N GLY A 221 16.22 4.22 -30.05
CA GLY A 221 15.01 4.47 -30.84
C GLY A 221 15.27 4.96 -32.28
N LYS A 222 16.48 4.78 -32.81
CA LYS A 222 16.87 5.01 -34.21
C LYS A 222 17.56 3.76 -34.78
N THR A 223 17.63 3.65 -36.10
CA THR A 223 18.47 2.65 -36.80
C THR A 223 19.97 2.86 -36.60
N SER A 224 20.42 4.03 -36.14
CA SER A 224 21.86 4.31 -35.94
C SER A 224 22.50 3.53 -34.78
N LEU A 225 21.70 2.90 -33.90
CA LEU A 225 22.18 1.96 -32.88
C LEU A 225 22.24 0.51 -33.41
N GLU A 226 21.62 0.22 -34.56
CA GLU A 226 21.52 -1.14 -35.09
C GLU A 226 22.89 -1.80 -35.36
N PRO A 227 23.92 -1.13 -35.94
CA PRO A 227 25.23 -1.75 -36.14
C PRO A 227 25.87 -2.22 -34.83
N GLN A 228 25.82 -1.39 -33.78
CA GLN A 228 26.33 -1.70 -32.45
C GLN A 228 25.58 -2.87 -31.79
N ILE A 229 24.29 -3.05 -32.10
CA ILE A 229 23.51 -4.23 -31.69
C ILE A 229 23.94 -5.47 -32.48
N GLN A 230 24.16 -5.37 -33.79
CA GLN A 230 24.64 -6.49 -34.61
C GLN A 230 26.06 -6.93 -34.20
N ASP A 231 26.96 -6.00 -33.91
CA ASP A 231 28.32 -6.29 -33.45
C ASP A 231 28.33 -7.08 -32.12
N GLU A 232 27.48 -6.71 -31.17
CA GLU A 232 27.39 -7.42 -29.89
C GLU A 232 26.60 -8.74 -30.01
N ILE A 233 25.67 -8.86 -30.97
CA ILE A 233 25.05 -10.14 -31.36
C ILE A 233 26.12 -11.08 -31.95
N ASN A 234 26.99 -10.59 -32.84
CA ASN A 234 28.09 -11.37 -33.40
C ASN A 234 29.03 -11.85 -32.30
N CYS A 235 29.41 -10.97 -31.37
CA CYS A 235 30.22 -11.34 -30.20
C CYS A 235 29.52 -12.38 -29.30
N MET A 236 28.21 -12.28 -29.09
CA MET A 236 27.45 -13.30 -28.36
C MET A 236 27.44 -14.64 -29.12
N ILE A 237 27.29 -14.63 -30.45
CA ILE A 237 27.33 -15.84 -31.30
C ILE A 237 28.71 -16.51 -31.22
N GLU A 238 29.81 -15.75 -31.16
CA GLU A 238 31.14 -16.30 -30.90
C GLU A 238 31.20 -17.05 -29.56
N GLU A 239 30.67 -16.49 -28.48
CA GLU A 239 30.60 -17.21 -27.19
C GLU A 239 29.67 -18.44 -27.26
N ILE A 240 28.55 -18.38 -27.99
CA ILE A 240 27.65 -19.54 -28.18
C ILE A 240 28.35 -20.68 -28.94
N THR A 241 29.13 -20.40 -29.98
CA THR A 241 29.80 -21.46 -30.76
C THR A 241 30.85 -22.22 -29.94
N LYS A 242 31.53 -21.55 -28.99
CA LYS A 242 32.48 -22.18 -28.04
C LYS A 242 31.80 -23.20 -27.10
N LEU A 243 30.48 -23.15 -26.94
CA LEU A 243 29.73 -24.10 -26.10
C LEU A 243 29.62 -25.49 -26.73
N ASP A 244 29.83 -25.63 -28.05
CA ASP A 244 29.93 -26.93 -28.73
C ASP A 244 28.73 -27.86 -28.41
N GLY A 245 27.53 -27.30 -28.49
CA GLY A 245 26.25 -27.99 -28.24
C GLY A 245 25.97 -28.40 -26.79
N LYS A 246 26.85 -28.09 -25.83
CA LYS A 246 26.72 -28.53 -24.42
C LYS A 246 25.54 -27.85 -23.72
N PRO A 247 24.75 -28.57 -22.89
CA PRO A 247 23.71 -27.97 -22.06
C PRO A 247 24.30 -26.86 -21.18
N THR A 248 23.87 -25.61 -21.42
CA THR A 248 24.47 -24.41 -20.84
C THR A 248 23.39 -23.45 -20.35
N ASP A 249 23.67 -22.74 -19.25
CA ASP A 249 22.83 -21.66 -18.74
C ASP A 249 23.10 -20.34 -19.47
N PHE A 250 22.16 -19.92 -20.33
CA PHE A 250 22.28 -18.70 -21.13
C PHE A 250 22.08 -17.40 -20.33
N ARG A 251 21.64 -17.45 -19.07
CA ARG A 251 21.24 -16.25 -18.30
C ARG A 251 22.37 -15.25 -18.10
N ASN A 252 23.58 -15.74 -17.82
CA ASN A 252 24.75 -14.85 -17.69
C ASN A 252 25.24 -14.35 -19.06
N LEU A 253 25.18 -15.17 -20.11
CA LEU A 253 25.60 -14.76 -21.46
C LEU A 253 24.69 -13.66 -22.05
N LEU A 254 23.37 -13.86 -21.96
CA LEU A 254 22.37 -12.84 -22.34
C LEU A 254 22.57 -11.57 -21.53
N SER A 255 22.80 -11.69 -20.23
CA SER A 255 23.01 -10.57 -19.32
C SER A 255 24.28 -9.77 -19.66
N MET A 256 25.39 -10.43 -20.01
CA MET A 256 26.60 -9.77 -20.50
C MET A 256 26.36 -9.04 -21.83
N SER A 257 25.75 -9.72 -22.81
CA SER A 257 25.49 -9.17 -24.15
C SER A 257 24.62 -7.91 -24.09
N VAL A 258 23.50 -7.98 -23.36
CA VAL A 258 22.59 -6.84 -23.17
C VAL A 258 23.27 -5.71 -22.39
N THR A 259 24.03 -6.03 -21.33
CA THR A 259 24.75 -5.01 -20.55
C THR A 259 25.81 -4.32 -21.39
N ASN A 260 26.47 -5.02 -22.32
CA ASN A 260 27.44 -4.41 -23.23
C ASN A 260 26.85 -3.31 -24.13
N ILE A 261 25.57 -3.42 -24.54
CA ILE A 261 24.90 -2.35 -25.31
C ILE A 261 24.82 -1.06 -24.49
N ILE A 262 24.34 -1.12 -23.24
CA ILE A 262 24.23 0.08 -22.40
C ILE A 262 25.61 0.59 -21.95
N VAL A 263 26.54 -0.31 -21.60
CA VAL A 263 27.92 0.06 -21.20
C VAL A 263 28.67 0.75 -22.34
N SER A 264 28.50 0.32 -23.59
CA SER A 264 29.12 0.99 -24.74
C SER A 264 28.52 2.37 -25.05
N ILE A 265 27.21 2.59 -24.81
CA ILE A 265 26.60 3.94 -24.84
C ILE A 265 27.13 4.81 -23.70
N LEU A 266 27.26 4.26 -22.49
CA LEU A 266 27.65 5.04 -21.30
C LEU A 266 29.14 5.43 -21.29
N TYR A 267 30.03 4.54 -21.75
CA TYR A 267 31.49 4.68 -21.58
C TYR A 267 32.30 4.65 -22.89
N GLY A 268 31.65 4.59 -24.05
CA GLY A 268 32.28 4.55 -25.38
C GLY A 268 33.03 3.25 -25.69
N LYS A 269 32.82 2.19 -24.90
CA LYS A 269 33.49 0.89 -25.05
C LYS A 269 32.70 -0.24 -24.39
N ARG A 270 32.73 -1.41 -25.02
CA ARG A 270 32.19 -2.68 -24.53
C ARG A 270 33.16 -3.36 -23.55
N MET A 271 32.64 -4.19 -22.65
CA MET A 271 33.43 -5.01 -21.73
C MET A 271 33.58 -6.45 -22.27
N LYS A 272 34.67 -7.12 -21.90
CA LYS A 272 34.93 -8.50 -22.29
C LYS A 272 34.01 -9.44 -21.51
N TYR A 273 33.39 -10.40 -22.19
CA TYR A 273 32.68 -11.52 -21.57
C TYR A 273 33.56 -12.23 -20.54
N TYR A 274 32.97 -12.61 -19.41
CA TYR A 274 33.64 -13.30 -18.29
C TYR A 274 34.88 -12.56 -17.74
N ALA A 275 34.93 -11.22 -17.86
CA ALA A 275 35.88 -10.41 -17.09
C ALA A 275 35.40 -10.27 -15.63
N PRO A 276 36.26 -10.48 -14.61
CA PRO A 276 35.84 -10.47 -13.21
C PRO A 276 35.06 -9.21 -12.80
N ASP A 277 35.57 -8.02 -13.14
CA ASP A 277 34.93 -6.73 -12.85
C ASP A 277 33.52 -6.63 -13.47
N PHE A 278 33.30 -7.27 -14.63
CA PHE A 278 32.02 -7.24 -15.35
C PHE A 278 31.00 -8.20 -14.72
N GLU A 279 31.44 -9.41 -14.39
CA GLU A 279 30.63 -10.36 -13.63
C GLU A 279 30.26 -9.82 -12.26
N GLU A 280 31.18 -9.15 -11.57
CA GLU A 280 30.90 -8.54 -10.27
C GLU A 280 29.88 -7.40 -10.38
N LEU A 281 30.01 -6.49 -11.36
CA LEU A 281 29.02 -5.43 -11.61
C LEU A 281 27.63 -5.99 -11.94
N ILE A 282 27.55 -7.00 -12.81
CA ILE A 282 26.29 -7.65 -13.19
C ILE A 282 25.67 -8.38 -12.00
N ASN A 283 26.45 -9.15 -11.24
CA ASN A 283 25.96 -9.90 -10.09
C ASN A 283 25.55 -8.97 -8.94
N LEU A 284 26.23 -7.84 -8.76
CA LEU A 284 25.84 -6.81 -7.79
C LEU A 284 24.55 -6.09 -8.21
N SER A 285 24.38 -5.75 -9.49
CA SER A 285 23.11 -5.24 -10.05
C SER A 285 21.95 -6.19 -9.78
N LYS A 286 22.11 -7.47 -10.13
CA LYS A 286 21.12 -8.52 -9.86
C LYS A 286 20.82 -8.68 -8.37
N THR A 287 21.84 -8.62 -7.50
CA THR A 287 21.66 -8.74 -6.05
C THR A 287 20.90 -7.54 -5.47
N TYR A 288 21.23 -6.33 -5.92
CA TYR A 288 20.49 -5.11 -5.61
C TYR A 288 19.04 -5.17 -6.12
N LEU A 289 18.78 -5.55 -7.37
CA LEU A 289 17.42 -5.67 -7.91
C LEU A 289 16.62 -6.81 -7.27
N ASN A 290 17.26 -7.87 -6.79
CA ASN A 290 16.60 -8.87 -5.95
C ASN A 290 16.25 -8.33 -4.55
N SER A 291 16.96 -7.31 -4.05
CA SER A 291 16.61 -6.62 -2.78
C SER A 291 15.51 -5.56 -2.96
N VAL A 292 15.31 -5.04 -4.17
CA VAL A 292 14.25 -4.09 -4.52
C VAL A 292 12.87 -4.75 -4.32
N GLY A 293 12.09 -4.20 -3.40
CA GLY A 293 10.74 -4.69 -3.09
C GLY A 293 10.65 -5.99 -2.27
N LEU A 294 11.77 -6.63 -1.89
CA LEU A 294 11.75 -7.66 -0.84
C LEU A 294 11.40 -7.03 0.51
N ASP A 295 11.95 -5.86 0.79
CA ASP A 295 11.76 -5.17 2.06
C ASP A 295 10.56 -4.21 2.02
N GLN A 296 9.37 -4.78 1.90
CA GLN A 296 8.10 -4.08 2.17
C GLN A 296 7.91 -3.79 3.67
N TRP A 297 8.99 -3.83 4.46
CA TRP A 297 9.03 -3.67 5.91
C TRP A 297 10.06 -2.62 6.36
N SER A 298 10.89 -2.04 5.48
CA SER A 298 11.93 -1.05 5.81
C SER A 298 11.42 0.38 6.06
N ASP A 299 10.10 0.59 6.05
CA ASP A 299 9.45 1.70 6.79
C ASP A 299 9.67 1.52 8.32
N HIS A 300 10.01 0.30 8.75
CA HIS A 300 9.95 -0.20 10.14
C HIS A 300 11.19 -1.02 10.56
N LEU A 301 12.07 -1.36 9.62
CA LEU A 301 13.37 -2.00 9.85
C LEU A 301 14.51 -1.06 9.41
N PRO A 302 15.67 -1.03 10.11
CA PRO A 302 16.76 -0.12 9.75
C PRO A 302 17.31 -0.34 8.33
N GLN A 303 17.37 0.76 7.56
CA GLN A 303 17.67 0.77 6.12
C GLN A 303 19.14 0.45 5.79
N TYR A 304 19.58 -0.79 5.98
CA TYR A 304 21.01 -1.17 5.83
C TYR A 304 21.36 -2.13 4.69
N PHE A 305 20.44 -2.95 4.16
CA PHE A 305 20.82 -3.98 3.18
C PHE A 305 20.78 -3.48 1.73
N GLY A 306 19.60 -3.08 1.22
CA GLY A 306 19.47 -2.62 -0.17
C GLY A 306 20.15 -1.27 -0.45
N SER A 307 20.20 -0.40 0.55
CA SER A 307 20.99 0.85 0.56
C SER A 307 22.48 0.55 0.39
N MET A 308 23.06 -0.31 1.22
CA MET A 308 24.47 -0.72 1.10
C MET A 308 24.77 -1.40 -0.26
N LEU A 309 23.82 -2.16 -0.82
CA LEU A 309 23.98 -2.75 -2.15
C LEU A 309 23.99 -1.67 -3.25
N TYR A 310 23.11 -0.66 -3.16
CA TYR A 310 23.11 0.49 -4.06
C TYR A 310 24.41 1.31 -3.93
N GLU A 311 24.87 1.59 -2.71
CA GLU A 311 26.10 2.34 -2.44
C GLU A 311 27.33 1.62 -3.02
N LYS A 312 27.46 0.31 -2.82
CA LYS A 312 28.55 -0.50 -3.40
C LYS A 312 28.53 -0.50 -4.93
N LEU A 313 27.33 -0.53 -5.54
CA LEU A 313 27.18 -0.48 -6.99
C LEU A 313 27.54 0.90 -7.54
N LEU A 314 27.07 1.96 -6.88
CA LEU A 314 27.40 3.35 -7.16
C LEU A 314 28.90 3.62 -7.02
N GLU A 315 29.57 3.06 -6.00
CA GLU A 315 31.01 3.17 -5.80
C GLU A 315 31.81 2.48 -6.92
N LYS A 316 31.46 1.24 -7.29
CA LYS A 316 32.10 0.55 -8.42
C LYS A 316 31.91 1.33 -9.73
N ILE A 317 30.74 1.91 -9.96
CA ILE A 317 30.45 2.73 -11.14
C ILE A 317 31.25 4.05 -11.14
N LYS A 318 31.41 4.71 -9.98
CA LYS A 318 32.33 5.86 -9.80
C LYS A 318 33.80 5.50 -10.08
N ASN A 319 34.24 4.34 -9.61
CA ASN A 319 35.62 3.87 -9.78
C ASN A 319 35.88 3.39 -11.22
N TYR A 320 34.87 2.86 -11.90
CA TYR A 320 34.96 2.49 -13.32
C TYR A 320 35.11 3.73 -14.22
N ASP A 321 34.30 4.79 -14.04
CA ASP A 321 34.47 6.06 -14.78
C ASP A 321 35.92 6.59 -14.60
N LYS A 322 36.32 6.88 -13.35
CA LYS A 322 37.65 7.42 -13.03
C LYS A 322 38.82 6.63 -13.60
N SER A 323 38.72 5.30 -13.67
CA SER A 323 39.80 4.43 -14.17
C SER A 323 39.76 4.20 -15.69
N LYS A 324 38.74 4.70 -16.39
CA LYS A 324 38.50 4.47 -17.83
C LYS A 324 38.35 5.75 -18.67
N VAL A 325 38.65 6.92 -18.11
CA VAL A 325 38.78 8.19 -18.85
C VAL A 325 40.08 8.22 -19.67
N SER A 326 40.11 7.50 -20.79
CA SER A 326 41.12 7.68 -21.84
C SER A 326 40.59 7.29 -23.21
N ASN A 327 40.67 8.24 -24.15
CA ASN A 327 40.57 8.13 -25.62
C ASN A 327 39.64 7.03 -26.20
N SER A 328 38.44 6.85 -25.65
CA SER A 328 37.34 6.15 -26.34
C SER A 328 36.52 7.12 -27.19
N SER A 329 35.58 6.60 -27.99
CA SER A 329 34.63 7.43 -28.73
C SER A 329 33.74 8.26 -27.79
N GLU A 330 33.21 9.36 -28.34
CA GLU A 330 32.25 10.23 -27.67
C GLU A 330 31.11 9.41 -27.05
N ASN A 331 30.80 9.66 -25.79
CA ASN A 331 29.87 8.84 -25.00
C ASN A 331 29.03 9.68 -24.02
N PHE A 332 28.11 9.02 -23.31
CA PHE A 332 27.17 9.69 -22.39
C PHE A 332 27.87 10.60 -21.37
N ILE A 333 29.06 10.23 -20.88
CA ILE A 333 29.80 11.01 -19.88
C ILE A 333 30.38 12.29 -20.48
N ASP A 334 30.85 12.25 -21.74
CA ASP A 334 31.32 13.45 -22.45
C ASP A 334 30.15 14.41 -22.68
N SER A 335 29.00 13.88 -23.10
CA SER A 335 27.75 14.64 -23.22
C SER A 335 27.31 15.27 -21.89
N TRP A 336 27.50 14.57 -20.76
CA TRP A 336 27.21 15.11 -19.43
C TRP A 336 28.17 16.24 -19.05
N ARG A 337 29.48 16.04 -19.22
CA ARG A 337 30.51 17.03 -18.89
C ARG A 337 30.34 18.29 -19.75
N ALA A 338 30.05 18.14 -21.03
CA ALA A 338 29.72 19.24 -21.93
C ALA A 338 28.44 20.01 -21.53
N GLU A 339 27.43 19.35 -20.96
CA GLU A 339 26.23 20.04 -20.46
C GLU A 339 26.47 20.71 -19.10
N ALA A 340 27.25 20.10 -18.21
CA ALA A 340 27.69 20.69 -16.95
C ALA A 340 28.50 21.98 -17.16
N GLU A 341 29.33 22.02 -18.21
CA GLU A 341 30.11 23.21 -18.56
C GLU A 341 29.29 24.38 -19.10
N LYS A 342 28.13 24.12 -19.71
CA LYS A 342 27.15 25.14 -20.10
C LYS A 342 26.33 25.57 -18.88
N SER A 343 25.82 24.59 -18.14
CA SER A 343 24.91 24.74 -17.01
C SER A 343 25.62 25.02 -15.67
N LYS A 344 26.68 25.85 -15.71
CA LYS A 344 27.50 26.24 -14.54
C LYS A 344 26.73 26.94 -13.42
N THR A 345 25.49 27.37 -13.68
CA THR A 345 24.55 27.91 -12.68
C THR A 345 23.67 26.84 -12.00
N ASN A 346 23.60 25.61 -12.54
CA ASN A 346 22.73 24.53 -12.05
C ASN A 346 23.53 23.34 -11.49
N LEU A 347 24.51 23.64 -10.62
CA LEU A 347 25.39 22.65 -9.98
C LEU A 347 24.64 21.64 -9.09
N ALA A 348 23.39 21.92 -8.72
CA ALA A 348 22.52 20.99 -8.01
C ALA A 348 22.14 19.75 -8.84
N ILE A 349 22.08 19.90 -10.18
CA ILE A 349 21.80 18.80 -11.12
C ILE A 349 23.11 18.29 -11.73
N TYR A 350 23.94 19.17 -12.29
CA TYR A 350 25.13 18.77 -13.05
C TYR A 350 26.38 18.71 -12.16
N ASN A 351 26.52 17.61 -11.43
CA ASN A 351 27.69 17.29 -10.62
C ASN A 351 28.06 15.79 -10.70
N GLU A 352 29.28 15.44 -10.30
CA GLU A 352 29.83 14.08 -10.39
C GLU A 352 29.06 13.05 -9.54
N GLU A 353 28.40 13.46 -8.46
CA GLU A 353 27.57 12.55 -7.68
C GLU A 353 26.28 12.19 -8.42
N LYS A 354 25.62 13.18 -9.02
CA LYS A 354 24.43 12.95 -9.84
C LYS A 354 24.77 12.20 -11.13
N LEU A 355 25.92 12.47 -11.76
CA LEU A 355 26.44 11.66 -12.87
C LEU A 355 26.49 10.18 -12.47
N ALA A 356 27.14 9.85 -11.36
CA ALA A 356 27.25 8.47 -10.90
C ALA A 356 25.88 7.83 -10.62
N GLN A 357 24.94 8.57 -10.01
CA GLN A 357 23.57 8.09 -9.79
C GLN A 357 22.85 7.80 -11.13
N VAL A 358 23.02 8.66 -12.13
CA VAL A 358 22.46 8.50 -13.49
C VAL A 358 23.09 7.31 -14.23
N LEU A 359 24.42 7.16 -14.19
CA LEU A 359 25.12 6.00 -14.76
C LEU A 359 24.64 4.70 -14.11
N CYS A 360 24.48 4.68 -12.78
CA CYS A 360 23.94 3.55 -12.03
C CYS A 360 22.51 3.21 -12.45
N GLU A 361 21.59 4.18 -12.43
CA GLU A 361 20.20 3.98 -12.86
C GLU A 361 20.09 3.51 -14.32
N LEU A 362 20.89 4.07 -15.24
CA LEU A 362 20.90 3.66 -16.65
C LEU A 362 21.48 2.26 -16.85
N PHE A 363 22.57 1.91 -16.16
CA PHE A 363 23.16 0.57 -16.19
C PHE A 363 22.13 -0.48 -15.77
N ILE A 364 21.52 -0.31 -14.58
CA ILE A 364 20.53 -1.23 -14.00
C ILE A 364 19.32 -1.41 -14.91
N ALA A 365 18.80 -0.31 -15.47
CA ALA A 365 17.59 -0.36 -16.29
C ALA A 365 17.86 -0.96 -17.69
N GLY A 366 19.02 -0.66 -18.28
CA GLY A 366 19.43 -1.18 -19.58
C GLY A 366 19.78 -2.67 -19.55
N SER A 367 20.40 -3.14 -18.47
CA SER A 367 20.84 -4.53 -18.31
C SER A 367 19.68 -5.49 -18.01
N ASP A 368 19.23 -5.56 -16.76
CA ASP A 368 18.49 -6.71 -16.25
C ASP A 368 17.06 -6.78 -16.82
N THR A 369 16.40 -5.65 -17.12
CA THR A 369 15.03 -5.66 -17.67
C THR A 369 14.94 -6.32 -19.05
N THR A 370 15.87 -5.98 -19.93
CA THR A 370 15.99 -6.56 -21.28
C THR A 370 16.54 -8.00 -21.19
N SER A 371 17.52 -8.25 -20.32
CA SER A 371 18.12 -9.59 -20.12
C SER A 371 17.08 -10.62 -19.68
N VAL A 372 16.29 -10.30 -18.65
CA VAL A 372 15.21 -11.18 -18.16
C VAL A 372 14.11 -11.35 -19.21
N THR A 373 13.81 -10.31 -20.01
CA THR A 373 12.86 -10.43 -21.13
C THR A 373 13.34 -11.42 -22.19
N LEU A 374 14.63 -11.42 -22.53
CA LEU A 374 15.23 -12.39 -23.46
C LEU A 374 15.32 -13.80 -22.86
N GLU A 375 15.62 -13.94 -21.56
CA GLU A 375 15.57 -15.22 -20.84
C GLU A 375 14.18 -15.86 -20.94
N TRP A 376 13.12 -15.11 -20.63
CA TRP A 376 11.75 -15.60 -20.77
C TRP A 376 11.41 -15.92 -22.22
N ALA A 377 11.78 -15.08 -23.19
CA ALA A 377 11.53 -15.34 -24.61
C ALA A 377 12.19 -16.66 -25.07
N LEU A 378 13.44 -16.90 -24.68
CA LEU A 378 14.15 -18.14 -24.97
C LEU A 378 13.48 -19.35 -24.30
N LEU A 379 13.10 -19.23 -23.03
CA LEU A 379 12.39 -20.28 -22.29
C LEU A 379 11.03 -20.62 -22.93
N TYR A 380 10.28 -19.63 -23.41
CA TYR A 380 9.04 -19.86 -24.16
C TYR A 380 9.31 -20.54 -25.51
N LEU A 381 10.36 -20.17 -26.24
CA LEU A 381 10.72 -20.84 -27.51
C LEU A 381 11.16 -22.30 -27.29
N VAL A 382 11.91 -22.61 -26.22
CA VAL A 382 12.26 -23.99 -25.84
C VAL A 382 11.02 -24.79 -25.45
N LYS A 383 10.07 -24.18 -24.73
CA LYS A 383 8.79 -24.80 -24.34
C LYS A 383 7.82 -24.99 -25.52
N HIS A 384 7.96 -24.22 -26.59
CA HIS A 384 7.09 -24.23 -27.77
C HIS A 384 7.88 -24.44 -29.09
N PRO A 385 8.41 -25.65 -29.35
CA PRO A 385 9.21 -25.94 -30.54
C PRO A 385 8.47 -25.72 -31.87
N GLU A 386 7.13 -25.77 -31.86
CA GLU A 386 6.28 -25.43 -33.01
C GLU A 386 6.39 -23.94 -33.38
N ILE A 387 6.48 -23.06 -32.37
CA ILE A 387 6.70 -21.62 -32.56
C ILE A 387 8.15 -21.37 -33.00
N GLN A 388 9.13 -22.04 -32.37
CA GLN A 388 10.54 -21.93 -32.72
C GLN A 388 10.81 -22.35 -34.18
N LYS A 389 10.23 -23.47 -34.64
CA LYS A 389 10.32 -23.92 -36.03
C LYS A 389 9.70 -22.92 -37.01
N LYS A 390 8.55 -22.34 -36.67
CA LYS A 390 7.88 -21.32 -37.49
C LYS A 390 8.74 -20.05 -37.67
N TYR A 391 9.42 -19.60 -36.61
CA TYR A 391 10.37 -18.48 -36.72
C TYR A 391 11.62 -18.85 -37.52
N LYS A 392 12.21 -20.02 -37.29
CA LYS A 392 13.37 -20.49 -38.06
C LYS A 392 13.08 -20.57 -39.57
N TRP A 393 11.91 -21.09 -39.95
CA TRP A 393 11.46 -21.11 -41.34
C TRP A 393 11.35 -19.70 -41.94
N LYS A 394 10.74 -18.75 -41.21
CA LYS A 394 10.61 -17.36 -41.67
C LYS A 394 11.96 -16.60 -41.77
N LEU A 395 13.00 -17.06 -41.09
CA LEU A 395 14.36 -16.52 -41.17
C LEU A 395 15.23 -17.21 -42.24
N MET A 396 14.68 -18.21 -42.94
CA MET A 396 15.31 -18.92 -44.06
C MET A 396 14.63 -18.62 -45.40
N MET A 397 13.80 -17.57 -45.43
CA MET A 397 13.11 -16.98 -46.59
C MET A 397 13.48 -15.50 -46.71
#